data_AF-A0A959V3T5-F1
#
_entry.id   AF-A0A959V3T5-F1
#
_cell.length_a   1.000
_cell.length_b   1.000
_cell.length_c   1.000
_cell.angle_alpha   90.00
_cell.angle_beta   90.00
_cell.angle_gamma   90.00
#
_symmetry.space_group_name_H-M   'P 1'
#
loop_
_entity.id
_entity.type
_entity.pdbx_description
1 polymer ?
#
loop_
_entity_poly.entity_id
_entity_poly.type
_entity_poly.pdbx_seq_one_letter_code
_entity_poly.pdbx_strand_id
1 'polypeptide(L)' 'ALDHGCAFVVKADRFLRNMVRALVGTCLEVGQGQQDTGHLARVLEARDRSAAGRSVPAEGLFLEHVRYPFIDP' A
#
# COMPACT_ATOMS: atom_id res chain seq x y z
N ALA A 1 0.95 -19.34 -8.37
CA ALA A 1 1.02 -17.96 -8.88
C ALA A 1 -0.39 -17.41 -8.90
N LEU A 2 -0.61 -16.10 -8.71
CA LEU A 2 -1.93 -15.52 -8.92
C LEU A 2 -2.11 -15.39 -10.43
N ASP A 3 -2.88 -16.28 -11.05
CA ASP A 3 -2.92 -16.40 -12.51
C ASP A 3 -3.43 -15.13 -13.21
N HIS A 4 -4.11 -14.22 -12.50
CA HIS A 4 -4.57 -12.91 -12.99
C HIS A 4 -4.57 -11.78 -11.94
N GLY A 5 -3.69 -11.83 -10.93
CA GLY A 5 -3.70 -10.88 -9.81
C GLY A 5 -2.33 -10.30 -9.45
N CYS A 6 -2.34 -9.14 -8.78
CA CYS A 6 -1.13 -8.53 -8.23
C CYS A 6 -1.09 -8.72 -6.70
N ALA A 7 0.07 -9.11 -6.17
CA ALA A 7 0.31 -9.15 -4.74
C ALA A 7 1.19 -7.95 -4.32
N PHE A 8 0.78 -7.24 -3.27
CA PHE A 8 1.53 -6.12 -2.70
C PHE A 8 2.04 -6.53 -1.32
N VAL A 9 3.36 -6.65 -1.17
CA VAL A 9 4.00 -6.92 0.13
C VAL A 9 4.52 -5.59 0.67
N VAL A 10 4.00 -5.16 1.82
CA VAL A 10 4.41 -3.90 2.48
C VAL A 10 5.00 -4.22 3.84
N LYS A 11 6.26 -3.86 4.04
CA LYS A 11 7.00 -4.05 5.29
C LYS A 11 7.35 -2.69 5.91
N ALA A 12 7.09 -2.53 7.19
CA ALA A 12 7.44 -1.35 7.98
C ALA A 12 7.62 -1.72 9.46
N ASP A 13 8.22 -0.82 10.22
CA ASP A 13 8.28 -0.86 11.69
C ASP A 13 6.91 -0.62 12.32
N ARG A 14 6.12 0.28 11.72
CA ARG A 14 4.75 0.59 12.13
C ARG A 14 3.90 1.05 10.96
N PHE A 15 2.59 0.90 11.10
CA PHE A 15 1.61 1.34 10.12
C PHE A 15 0.58 2.29 10.76
N LEU A 16 0.22 3.36 10.05
CA LEU A 16 -0.90 4.21 10.44
C LEU A 16 -2.23 3.55 10.05
N ARG A 17 -3.34 3.97 10.68
CA ARG A 17 -4.67 3.48 10.34
C ARG A 17 -4.97 3.72 8.85
N ASN A 18 -5.42 2.68 8.15
CA ASN A 18 -5.69 2.68 6.71
C ASN A 18 -4.48 2.95 5.79
N MET A 19 -3.25 3.02 6.30
CA MET A 19 -2.06 3.36 5.50
C MET A 19 -1.84 2.39 4.34
N VAL A 20 -1.81 1.08 4.62
CA VAL A 20 -1.58 0.05 3.59
C VAL A 20 -2.68 0.07 2.53
N ARG A 21 -3.94 0.19 2.95
CA ARG A 21 -5.09 0.22 2.04
C ARG A 21 -5.11 1.45 1.13
N ALA A 22 -4.69 2.60 1.66
CA ALA A 22 -4.56 3.83 0.90
C ALA A 22 -3.40 3.77 -0.10
N LEU A 23 -2.25 3.24 0.34
CA LEU A 23 -1.07 3.05 -0.49
C LEU A 23 -1.39 2.16 -1.69
N VAL A 24 -1.95 0.97 -1.43
CA VAL A 24 -2.32 0.01 -2.49
C VAL A 24 -3.37 0.61 -3.41
N GLY A 25 -4.36 1.34 -2.88
CA GLY A 25 -5.36 2.02 -3.72
C GLY A 25 -4.75 3.04 -4.68
N THR A 26 -3.81 3.86 -4.18
CA THR A 26 -3.07 4.81 -5.01
C THR A 26 -2.25 4.11 -6.10
N CYS A 27 -1.58 3.00 -5.75
CA CYS A 27 -0.84 2.19 -6.73
C CYS A 27 -1.75 1.59 -7.81
N LEU A 28 -2.96 1.15 -7.45
CA LEU A 28 -3.94 0.62 -8.42
C LEU A 28 -4.46 1.70 -9.37
N GLU A 29 -4.74 2.91 -8.87
CA GLU A 29 -5.14 4.04 -9.71
C GLU A 29 -4.07 4.36 -10.77
N VAL A 30 -2.79 4.35 -10.37
CA VAL A 30 -1.66 4.49 -11.29
C VAL A 30 -1.57 3.31 -12.27
N GLY A 31 -1.63 2.07 -11.78
CA GLY A 31 -1.53 0.87 -12.60
C GLY A 31 -2.67 0.69 -13.61
N GLN A 32 -3.83 1.28 -13.34
CA GLN A 32 -4.99 1.32 -14.24
C GLN A 32 -4.99 2.52 -15.18
N GLY A 33 -3.98 3.39 -15.11
CA GLY A 33 -3.87 4.60 -15.94
C GLY A 33 -4.83 5.72 -15.54
N GLN A 34 -5.46 5.65 -14.37
CA GLN A 34 -6.32 6.74 -13.85
C GLN A 34 -5.49 7.92 -13.34
N GLN A 35 -4.24 7.67 -12.95
CA GLN A 35 -3.25 8.66 -12.54
C GLN A 35 -1.90 8.34 -13.22
N ASP A 36 -1.05 9.34 -13.41
CA ASP A 36 0.30 9.13 -13.95
C ASP A 36 1.26 8.55 -12.90
N THR A 37 2.39 8.03 -13.37
CA THR A 37 3.41 7.38 -12.53
C THR A 37 4.04 8.32 -11.50
N GLY A 38 3.97 9.64 -11.70
CA GLY A 38 4.45 10.65 -10.75
C GLY A 38 3.42 11.00 -9.66
N HIS A 39 2.21 10.46 -9.71
CA HIS A 39 1.15 10.75 -8.75
C HIS A 39 1.53 10.31 -7.33
N LEU A 40 2.06 9.10 -7.16
CA LEU A 40 2.44 8.59 -5.83
C LEU A 40 3.50 9.47 -5.15
N ALA A 41 4.48 9.97 -5.91
CA ALA A 41 5.49 10.90 -5.39
C ALA A 41 4.85 12.20 -4.88
N ARG A 42 3.94 12.79 -5.67
CA ARG A 42 3.20 14.00 -5.29
C ARG A 42 2.33 13.80 -4.03
N VAL A 43 1.71 12.63 -3.88
CA VAL A 43 0.95 12.28 -2.67
C VAL A 43 1.84 12.27 -1.44
N LEU A 44 3.05 11.69 -1.54
CA LEU A 44 4.02 11.65 -0.43
C LEU A 44 4.54 13.05 -0.08
N GLU A 45 4.81 13.88 -1.08
CA GLU A 45 5.25 15.27 -0.91
C GLU A 45 4.18 16.15 -0.28
N ALA A 46 2.91 15.97 -0.68
CA ALA A 46 1.78 16.73 -0.15
C ALA A 46 1.53 16.48 1.35
N ARG A 47 1.95 15.32 1.87
CA ARG A 47 1.71 14.89 3.27
C ARG A 47 0.25 14.97 3.69
N ASP A 48 -0.65 14.85 2.73
CA ASP A 48 -2.10 14.95 2.92
C ASP A 48 -2.77 13.65 2.48
N ARG A 49 -3.53 13.03 3.40
CA ARG A 49 -4.28 11.82 3.10
C ARG A 49 -5.34 12.06 2.01
N SER A 50 -5.88 13.26 1.91
CA SER A 50 -6.91 13.59 0.90
C SER A 50 -6.37 13.48 -0.54
N ALA A 51 -5.06 13.66 -0.72
CA ALA A 51 -4.40 13.53 -2.02
C ALA A 51 -4.19 12.08 -2.45
N ALA A 52 -4.17 11.13 -1.51
CA ALA A 52 -3.97 9.72 -1.79
C ALA A 52 -5.26 9.06 -2.30
N GLY A 53 -5.09 7.99 -3.10
CA GLY A 53 -6.17 7.22 -3.68
C GLY A 53 -7.14 6.62 -2.66
N ARG A 54 -8.26 6.12 -3.18
CA ARG A 54 -9.31 5.52 -2.34
C ARG A 54 -8.77 4.27 -1.66
N SER A 55 -9.05 4.12 -0.36
CA SER A 55 -8.69 2.91 0.37
C SER A 55 -9.40 1.69 -0.24
N VAL A 56 -8.62 0.68 -0.62
CA VAL A 56 -9.15 -0.61 -1.13
C VAL A 56 -9.96 -1.35 -0.06
N PRO A 57 -10.83 -2.30 -0.42
CA PRO A 57 -11.51 -3.20 0.53
C PRO A 57 -10.53 -3.88 1.51
N ALA A 58 -10.99 -4.19 2.72
CA ALA A 58 -10.12 -4.75 3.77
C ALA A 58 -9.86 -6.26 3.57
N GLU A 59 -10.74 -6.96 2.88
CA GLU A 59 -10.68 -8.42 2.66
C GLU A 59 -9.42 -8.91 1.94
N GLY A 60 -8.76 -8.04 1.16
CA GLY A 60 -7.49 -8.34 0.50
C GLY A 60 -6.24 -8.10 1.35
N LEU A 61 -6.37 -7.56 2.56
CA LEU A 61 -5.25 -7.24 3.45
C LEU A 61 -5.14 -8.26 4.59
N PHE A 62 -3.99 -8.92 4.68
CA PHE A 62 -3.66 -9.85 5.76
C PHE A 62 -2.27 -9.54 6.33
N LEU A 63 -2.09 -9.86 7.62
CA LEU A 63 -0.77 -9.82 8.25
C LEU A 63 -0.01 -11.09 7.86
N GLU A 64 1.10 -10.93 7.14
CA GLU A 64 1.91 -12.06 6.67
C GLU A 64 2.99 -12.47 7.69
N HIS A 65 3.77 -11.51 8.19
CA HIS A 65 4.92 -11.79 9.03
C HIS A 65 5.21 -10.68 10.04
N VAL A 66 5.65 -11.05 11.25
CA VAL A 66 6.14 -10.14 12.28
C VAL A 66 7.55 -10.55 12.66
N ARG A 67 8.53 -9.65 12.47
CA ARG A 67 9.92 -9.92 12.83
C ARG A 67 10.16 -9.58 14.30
N TYR A 68 10.69 -10.54 15.04
CA TYR A 68 11.20 -10.36 16.39
C TYR A 68 12.73 -10.53 16.38
N PRO A 69 13.52 -9.54 16.84
CA PRO A 69 14.98 -9.61 16.82
C PRO A 69 15.59 -10.79 17.58
N PHE A 70 14.85 -11.36 18.53
CA PHE A 70 15.29 -12.51 19.33
C PHE A 70 14.88 -13.87 18.73
N ILE A 71 14.10 -13.89 17.64
CA ILE A 71 13.68 -15.11 16.93
C ILE A 71 14.43 -15.26 15.59
N ASP A 72 14.65 -14.15 14.88
CA ASP A 72 15.39 -14.05 13.61
C ASP A 72 16.48 -12.97 13.75
N PRO A 73 17.62 -13.30 14.42
CA PRO A 73 18.69 -12.35 14.74
C PRO A 73 19.53 -11.93 13.53
#